data_AF-A0A3D8RI26-F1
#
_entry.id   AF-A0A3D8RI26-F1
#
_cell.length_a   1.000
_cell.length_b   1.000
_cell.length_c   1.000
_cell.angle_alpha   90.00
_cell.angle_beta   90.00
_cell.angle_gamma   90.00
#
_symmetry.space_group_name_H-M   'P 1'
#
loop_
_entity.id
_entity.type
_entity.pdbx_description
1 polymer ?
#
loop_
_entity_poly.entity_id
_entity_poly.type
_entity_poly.pdbx_seq_one_letter_code
_entity_poly.pdbx_strand_id
1 'polypeptide(L)'
;MANLIGAVPISRAMDVAKSGKGTIYLPDPANNPLLLKGIGTDFTGPDFQPGYSIYLPSINGEAHKLDIAQIHGPDMISLKTAPVHSDAIFQLTGSKSLTSESLPGYQGSKYKVAPHIDQTDVYNAVFQRLESGGCIGIFPEGGSHDRTSLLPLKAGIAIMALGSLARGTPVTIVPVGMNYFSAHKFRSRAVIEFGDAITIPASLVQDFQAGKKRDAVGNVMSQISEALASVTVSAPDYDTLMLIHIARHLYLNGMSHHCSNAKPSLASTTELNRRLLKGYNNYSHTPEMMLLTKNLKAYRASLRKFQLTDRQLLATTSNHTHFPLVFLLPKLLYRLLKLVILSILTLPGLLLFSPVFLLTSYISRRKTAQALAESSVKVRGFDVMATWKILISGGLAPLFYTFYAVVAVALNTHNHAYGFLPAGTQTWAIVLSTYAILPSITYAALIFGEQGMDLLKSLYPLVLSVSPRSASMLKELRVERQRLVLQVQETVNRFGADLFPDCDEVEKWRLRGPRSMYAYVSPLSDDQDLENLDEFV
;
A
#
# COMPACT_ATOMS: atom_id res chain seq x y z
N MET A 1 -17.33 -15.42 8.24
CA MET A 1 -17.26 -14.13 7.52
C MET A 1 -16.81 -14.28 6.08
N ALA A 2 -15.67 -14.90 5.74
CA ALA A 2 -15.20 -15.04 4.35
C ALA A 2 -16.24 -15.66 3.38
N ASN A 3 -16.91 -16.74 3.80
CA ASN A 3 -17.97 -17.35 2.97
C ASN A 3 -19.21 -16.47 2.82
N LEU A 4 -19.50 -15.58 3.79
CA LEU A 4 -20.66 -14.67 3.74
C LEU A 4 -20.46 -13.52 2.73
N ILE A 5 -19.21 -13.19 2.42
CA ILE A 5 -18.84 -12.18 1.41
C ILE A 5 -18.48 -12.81 0.05
N GLY A 6 -18.75 -14.12 -0.13
CA GLY A 6 -18.49 -14.83 -1.38
C GLY A 6 -17.01 -15.07 -1.70
N ALA A 7 -16.12 -15.01 -0.70
CA ALA A 7 -14.70 -15.28 -0.92
C ALA A 7 -14.42 -16.78 -1.05
N VAL A 8 -13.59 -17.16 -2.02
CA VAL A 8 -13.08 -18.54 -2.16
C VAL A 8 -11.88 -18.70 -1.21
N PRO A 9 -11.93 -19.60 -0.20
CA PRO A 9 -10.82 -19.79 0.71
C PRO A 9 -9.64 -20.41 -0.03
N ILE A 10 -8.45 -19.83 0.14
CA ILE A 10 -7.21 -20.34 -0.42
C ILE A 10 -6.25 -20.63 0.72
N SER A 11 -5.88 -21.90 0.87
CA SER A 11 -4.84 -22.33 1.80
C SER A 11 -3.48 -22.23 1.11
N ARG A 12 -2.50 -21.56 1.73
CA ARG A 12 -1.12 -21.52 1.21
C ARG A 12 -0.25 -22.49 2.00
N ALA A 13 0.67 -23.16 1.30
CA ALA A 13 1.57 -24.14 1.93
C ALA A 13 2.37 -23.52 3.10
N MET A 14 2.81 -22.27 2.94
CA MET A 14 3.47 -21.52 4.01
C MET A 14 2.62 -21.28 5.26
N ASP A 15 1.29 -21.14 5.14
CA ASP A 15 0.42 -20.86 6.28
C ASP A 15 0.27 -22.11 7.19
N VAL A 16 0.47 -23.31 6.62
CA VAL A 16 0.47 -24.62 7.32
C VAL A 16 1.86 -25.18 7.57
N ALA A 17 2.91 -24.42 7.25
CA ALA A 17 4.30 -24.88 7.36
C ALA A 17 4.71 -25.04 8.83
N LYS A 18 5.24 -26.21 9.20
CA LYS A 18 5.76 -26.51 10.54
C LYS A 18 7.29 -26.45 10.54
N SER A 19 7.88 -26.07 11.66
CA SER A 19 9.34 -26.15 11.83
C SER A 19 9.79 -27.61 11.85
N GLY A 20 10.74 -27.95 10.98
CA GLY A 20 11.37 -29.27 10.96
C GLY A 20 12.28 -29.47 12.18
N LYS A 21 12.45 -30.73 12.59
CA LYS A 21 13.45 -31.11 13.60
C LYS A 21 14.81 -31.25 12.94
N GLY A 22 15.88 -30.82 13.61
CA GLY A 22 17.25 -30.90 13.09
C GLY A 22 17.61 -29.82 12.07
N THR A 23 18.67 -30.08 11.32
CA THR A 23 19.17 -29.19 10.25
C THR A 23 19.40 -29.97 8.97
N ILE A 24 19.44 -29.27 7.83
CA ILE A 24 19.64 -29.86 6.51
C ILE A 24 20.80 -29.23 5.76
N TYR A 25 21.48 -30.03 4.96
CA TYR A 25 22.61 -29.61 4.15
C TYR A 25 22.72 -30.48 2.88
N LEU A 26 23.49 -30.01 1.90
CA LEU A 26 23.87 -30.78 0.73
C LEU A 26 25.26 -31.40 0.99
N PRO A 27 25.38 -32.74 1.08
CA PRO A 27 26.67 -33.38 1.32
C PRO A 27 27.61 -33.22 0.13
N ASP A 28 27.12 -33.44 -1.10
CA ASP A 28 27.94 -33.42 -2.32
C ASP A 28 27.29 -32.52 -3.39
N PRO A 29 27.38 -31.18 -3.27
CA PRO A 29 26.74 -30.27 -4.22
C PRO A 29 27.30 -30.37 -5.65
N ALA A 30 28.57 -30.76 -5.81
CA ALA A 30 29.23 -30.85 -7.11
C ALA A 30 28.85 -32.11 -7.91
N ASN A 31 28.69 -33.25 -7.23
CA ASN A 31 28.41 -34.54 -7.87
C ASN A 31 26.93 -34.94 -7.79
N ASN A 32 26.22 -34.58 -6.71
CA ASN A 32 24.83 -34.96 -6.44
C ASN A 32 24.02 -33.78 -5.86
N PRO A 33 23.74 -32.73 -6.64
CA PRO A 33 23.04 -31.51 -6.18
C PRO A 33 21.57 -31.73 -5.77
N LEU A 34 21.03 -32.93 -6.00
CA LEU A 34 19.65 -33.30 -5.67
C LEU A 34 19.54 -34.05 -4.34
N LEU A 35 20.65 -34.55 -3.79
CA LEU A 35 20.64 -35.34 -2.55
C LEU A 35 20.76 -34.41 -1.35
N LEU A 36 19.75 -34.40 -0.49
CA LEU A 36 19.70 -33.57 0.70
C LEU A 36 19.78 -34.45 1.94
N LYS A 37 20.70 -34.12 2.85
CA LYS A 37 20.98 -34.86 4.07
C LYS A 37 20.60 -34.04 5.30
N GLY A 38 20.04 -34.70 6.29
CA GLY A 38 19.66 -34.09 7.55
C GLY A 38 20.56 -34.52 8.71
N ILE A 39 20.71 -33.64 9.69
CA ILE A 39 21.41 -33.89 10.96
C ILE A 39 20.36 -33.78 12.08
N GLY A 40 20.11 -34.89 12.78
CA GLY A 40 19.06 -34.93 13.81
C GLY A 40 17.65 -34.75 13.26
N THR A 41 17.44 -35.13 12.00
CA THR A 41 16.15 -35.14 11.29
C THR A 41 15.55 -36.54 11.33
N ASP A 42 14.23 -36.64 11.14
CA ASP A 42 13.58 -37.91 10.80
C ASP A 42 12.59 -37.67 9.65
N PHE A 43 13.06 -37.89 8.44
CA PHE A 43 12.26 -37.74 7.22
C PHE A 43 11.27 -38.88 6.99
N THR A 44 11.26 -39.93 7.81
CA THR A 44 10.25 -41.00 7.72
C THR A 44 9.00 -40.70 8.54
N GLY A 45 9.03 -39.62 9.33
CA GLY A 45 7.89 -39.17 10.13
C GLY A 45 6.69 -38.71 9.29
N PRO A 46 5.49 -38.61 9.91
CA PRO A 46 4.23 -38.29 9.23
C PRO A 46 4.20 -36.89 8.59
N ASP A 47 5.12 -36.00 8.98
CA ASP A 47 5.23 -34.65 8.45
C ASP A 47 5.97 -34.59 7.09
N PHE A 48 6.48 -35.71 6.57
CA PHE A 48 7.21 -35.79 5.31
C PHE A 48 6.57 -36.78 4.34
N GLN A 49 6.26 -36.32 3.14
CA GLN A 49 5.79 -37.17 2.04
C GLN A 49 6.38 -36.70 0.71
N PRO A 50 6.55 -37.61 -0.27
CA PRO A 50 6.88 -37.22 -1.64
C PRO A 50 5.92 -36.15 -2.17
N GLY A 51 6.47 -35.04 -2.69
CA GLY A 51 5.69 -33.89 -3.15
C GLY A 51 5.50 -32.76 -2.12
N TYR A 52 5.85 -32.97 -0.85
CA TYR A 52 5.90 -31.90 0.15
C TYR A 52 7.04 -30.93 -0.17
N SER A 53 6.95 -29.73 0.41
CA SER A 53 7.88 -28.64 0.16
C SER A 53 8.63 -28.27 1.43
N ILE A 54 9.95 -28.13 1.32
CA ILE A 54 10.84 -27.64 2.35
C ILE A 54 11.15 -26.17 2.07
N TYR A 55 11.01 -25.32 3.09
CA TYR A 55 11.32 -23.90 3.04
C TYR A 55 12.55 -23.62 3.90
N LEU A 56 13.55 -23.01 3.27
CA LEU A 56 14.74 -22.52 3.98
C LEU A 56 14.46 -21.18 4.69
N PRO A 57 15.28 -20.80 5.69
CA PRO A 57 15.16 -19.52 6.37
C PRO A 57 15.35 -18.38 5.38
N SER A 58 14.73 -17.23 5.61
CA SER A 58 14.89 -16.09 4.71
C SER A 58 16.25 -15.41 4.86
N ILE A 59 17.01 -15.26 3.77
CA ILE A 59 18.20 -14.39 3.67
C ILE A 59 17.87 -13.25 2.72
N ASN A 60 18.24 -12.01 3.07
CA ASN A 60 17.92 -10.79 2.30
C ASN A 60 16.44 -10.63 1.93
N GLY A 61 15.60 -11.38 2.62
CA GLY A 61 14.20 -11.39 2.38
C GLY A 61 13.65 -12.40 1.35
N GLU A 62 14.40 -13.43 0.98
CA GLU A 62 13.85 -14.50 0.16
C GLU A 62 13.98 -15.83 0.89
N ALA A 63 12.86 -16.53 1.00
CA ALA A 63 12.82 -17.90 1.49
C ALA A 63 12.74 -18.84 0.28
N HIS A 64 13.71 -19.73 0.16
CA HIS A 64 13.78 -20.64 -0.98
C HIS A 64 13.02 -21.93 -0.70
N LYS A 65 12.26 -22.37 -1.71
CA LYS A 65 11.43 -23.57 -1.69
C LYS A 65 12.17 -24.72 -2.38
N LEU A 66 12.19 -25.89 -1.74
CA LEU A 66 12.73 -27.14 -2.27
C LEU A 66 11.64 -28.21 -2.24
N ASP A 67 11.39 -28.88 -3.35
CA ASP A 67 10.33 -29.90 -3.43
C ASP A 67 10.91 -31.31 -3.30
N ILE A 68 10.31 -32.12 -2.42
CA ILE A 68 10.74 -33.50 -2.15
C ILE A 68 10.30 -34.40 -3.31
N ALA A 69 11.25 -35.11 -3.92
CA ALA A 69 11.00 -36.12 -4.94
C ALA A 69 10.77 -37.49 -4.30
N GLN A 70 11.76 -38.00 -3.58
CA GLN A 70 11.68 -39.29 -2.89
C GLN A 70 12.37 -39.22 -1.52
N ILE A 71 11.93 -40.07 -0.61
CA ILE A 71 12.50 -40.21 0.74
C ILE A 71 13.28 -41.53 0.73
N HIS A 72 14.58 -41.47 1.01
CA HIS A 72 15.47 -42.64 0.98
C HIS A 72 15.70 -43.24 2.38
N GLY A 73 15.42 -42.48 3.45
CA GLY A 73 15.56 -42.93 4.83
C GLY A 73 15.33 -41.78 5.83
N PRO A 74 15.62 -41.96 7.13
CA PRO A 74 15.40 -40.94 8.17
C PRO A 74 16.25 -39.68 7.95
N ASP A 75 17.42 -39.83 7.31
CA ASP A 75 18.40 -38.74 7.19
C ASP A 75 18.60 -38.27 5.74
N MET A 76 17.97 -38.91 4.74
CA MET A 76 18.23 -38.61 3.32
C MET A 76 16.96 -38.53 2.48
N ILE A 77 16.88 -37.47 1.67
CA ILE A 77 15.83 -37.26 0.66
C ILE A 77 16.44 -36.80 -0.66
N SER A 78 15.74 -37.05 -1.76
CA SER A 78 16.06 -36.48 -3.06
C SER A 78 15.10 -35.34 -3.40
N LEU A 79 15.62 -34.29 -4.02
CA LEU A 79 14.89 -33.11 -4.47
C LEU A 79 14.42 -33.28 -5.92
N LYS A 80 13.29 -32.66 -6.27
CA LYS A 80 12.80 -32.63 -7.67
C LYS A 80 13.67 -31.76 -8.57
N THR A 81 14.21 -30.69 -8.02
CA THR A 81 15.03 -29.70 -8.74
C THR A 81 16.17 -29.25 -7.85
N ALA A 82 17.36 -29.07 -8.45
CA ALA A 82 18.51 -28.54 -7.75
C ALA A 82 18.27 -27.09 -7.31
N PRO A 83 18.82 -26.65 -6.18
CA PRO A 83 18.74 -25.26 -5.76
C PRO A 83 19.50 -24.37 -6.74
N VAL A 84 18.81 -23.38 -7.31
CA VAL A 84 19.37 -22.47 -8.33
C VAL A 84 19.92 -21.19 -7.71
N HIS A 85 19.35 -20.74 -6.59
CA HIS A 85 19.68 -19.45 -5.98
C HIS A 85 20.93 -19.53 -5.09
N SER A 86 21.81 -18.54 -5.20
CA SER A 86 23.06 -18.44 -4.42
C SER A 86 22.84 -18.52 -2.91
N ASP A 87 21.74 -17.94 -2.42
CA ASP A 87 21.44 -17.87 -0.99
C ASP A 87 20.96 -19.23 -0.46
N ALA A 88 20.17 -19.97 -1.26
CA ALA A 88 19.80 -21.34 -0.96
C ALA A 88 21.03 -22.27 -0.95
N ILE A 89 21.93 -22.11 -1.93
CA ILE A 89 23.17 -22.88 -2.01
C ILE A 89 24.03 -22.59 -0.77
N PHE A 90 24.20 -21.31 -0.43
CA PHE A 90 24.95 -20.90 0.76
C PHE A 90 24.37 -21.46 2.07
N GLN A 91 23.05 -21.51 2.22
CA GLN A 91 22.40 -22.12 3.38
C GLN A 91 22.52 -23.65 3.44
N LEU A 92 22.77 -24.30 2.32
CA LEU A 92 22.87 -25.75 2.26
C LEU A 92 24.31 -26.26 2.26
N THR A 93 25.28 -25.45 1.84
CA THR A 93 26.68 -25.86 1.69
C THR A 93 27.67 -24.99 2.47
N GLY A 94 27.27 -23.78 2.89
CA GLY A 94 28.15 -22.75 3.44
C GLY A 94 28.91 -21.96 2.37
N SER A 95 28.76 -22.27 1.08
CA SER A 95 29.44 -21.61 -0.04
C SER A 95 28.44 -21.04 -1.06
N LYS A 96 28.84 -20.00 -1.81
CA LYS A 96 27.98 -19.34 -2.81
C LYS A 96 27.90 -20.08 -4.16
N SER A 97 28.61 -21.19 -4.33
CA SER A 97 28.63 -21.97 -5.58
C SER A 97 28.40 -23.46 -5.32
N LEU A 98 27.71 -24.13 -6.25
CA LEU A 98 27.53 -25.58 -6.26
C LEU A 98 28.82 -26.34 -6.61
N THR A 99 29.81 -25.67 -7.18
CA THR A 99 31.09 -26.27 -7.61
C THR A 99 32.11 -26.44 -6.48
N SER A 100 31.88 -25.82 -5.33
CA SER A 100 32.74 -25.96 -4.15
C SER A 100 32.15 -27.01 -3.21
N GLU A 101 32.99 -27.91 -2.70
CA GLU A 101 32.61 -28.82 -1.63
C GLU A 101 32.07 -28.05 -0.42
N SER A 102 31.12 -28.66 0.30
CA SER A 102 30.57 -28.07 1.51
C SER A 102 31.67 -27.83 2.53
N LEU A 103 31.61 -26.71 3.27
CA LEU A 103 32.60 -26.41 4.30
C LEU A 103 32.69 -27.55 5.33
N PRO A 104 33.90 -28.06 5.63
CA PRO A 104 34.06 -29.14 6.61
C PRO A 104 33.57 -28.67 7.99
N GLY A 105 32.59 -29.38 8.55
CA GLY A 105 31.95 -29.04 9.82
C GLY A 105 30.71 -28.14 9.72
N TYR A 106 30.19 -27.88 8.51
CA TYR A 106 28.94 -27.14 8.34
C TYR A 106 27.75 -27.88 8.97
N GLN A 107 27.12 -27.26 9.97
CA GLN A 107 26.03 -27.88 10.75
C GLN A 107 24.65 -27.79 10.06
N GLY A 108 24.59 -27.40 8.79
CA GLY A 108 23.34 -27.26 8.04
C GLY A 108 22.48 -26.08 8.47
N SER A 109 21.36 -25.91 7.77
CA SER A 109 20.36 -24.88 8.06
C SER A 109 19.10 -25.45 8.67
N LYS A 110 18.44 -24.68 9.55
CA LYS A 110 17.07 -24.97 10.00
C LYS A 110 16.11 -24.88 8.82
N TYR A 111 14.97 -25.57 8.89
CA TYR A 111 14.01 -25.59 7.79
C TYR A 111 12.58 -25.69 8.30
N LYS A 112 11.62 -25.37 7.43
CA LYS A 112 10.19 -25.60 7.63
C LYS A 112 9.68 -26.57 6.56
N VAL A 113 8.69 -27.38 6.91
CA VAL A 113 8.07 -28.35 6.00
C VAL A 113 6.61 -27.99 5.83
N ALA A 114 6.12 -28.02 4.60
CA ALA A 114 4.74 -27.79 4.26
C ALA A 114 4.17 -28.91 3.40
N PRO A 115 2.91 -29.32 3.65
CA PRO A 115 2.24 -30.29 2.81
C PRO A 115 1.98 -29.73 1.40
N HIS A 116 1.90 -30.63 0.42
CA HIS A 116 1.36 -30.27 -0.89
C HIS A 116 -0.12 -29.91 -0.75
N ILE A 117 -0.49 -28.72 -1.21
CA ILE A 117 -1.89 -28.29 -1.21
C ILE A 117 -2.44 -28.51 -2.61
N ASP A 118 -3.43 -29.38 -2.71
CA ASP A 118 -4.20 -29.54 -3.93
C ASP A 118 -5.04 -28.28 -4.17
N GLN A 119 -4.86 -27.66 -5.34
CA GLN A 119 -5.57 -26.45 -5.75
C GLN A 119 -6.78 -26.77 -6.63
N THR A 120 -7.06 -28.05 -6.91
CA THR A 120 -8.14 -28.50 -7.80
C THR A 120 -9.49 -27.95 -7.38
N ASP A 121 -9.80 -27.96 -6.08
CA ASP A 121 -11.06 -27.43 -5.55
C ASP A 121 -11.21 -25.92 -5.80
N VAL A 122 -10.12 -25.17 -5.65
CA VAL A 122 -10.10 -23.71 -5.91
C VAL A 122 -10.35 -23.45 -7.39
N TYR A 123 -9.67 -24.17 -8.29
CA TYR A 123 -9.89 -24.02 -9.73
C TYR A 123 -11.32 -24.42 -10.13
N ASN A 124 -11.87 -25.50 -9.58
CA ASN A 124 -13.25 -25.91 -9.85
C ASN A 124 -14.27 -24.87 -9.40
N ALA A 125 -14.09 -24.29 -8.21
CA ALA A 125 -14.95 -23.22 -7.71
C ALA A 125 -14.87 -21.95 -8.60
N VAL A 126 -13.67 -21.61 -9.06
CA VAL A 126 -13.44 -20.51 -10.03
C VAL A 126 -14.18 -20.78 -11.34
N PHE A 127 -14.02 -21.97 -11.92
CA PHE A 127 -14.69 -22.32 -13.18
C PHE A 127 -16.21 -22.29 -13.04
N GLN A 128 -16.76 -22.89 -11.99
CA GLN A 128 -18.20 -22.89 -11.73
C GLN A 128 -18.74 -21.45 -11.58
N ARG A 129 -17.99 -20.57 -10.92
CA ARG A 129 -18.39 -19.18 -10.76
C ARG A 129 -18.43 -18.43 -12.09
N LEU A 130 -17.43 -18.63 -12.95
CA LEU A 130 -17.37 -18.02 -14.27
C LEU A 130 -18.44 -18.59 -15.22
N GLU A 131 -18.67 -19.90 -15.19
CA GLU A 131 -19.73 -20.59 -15.93
C GLU A 131 -21.13 -20.05 -15.54
N SER A 132 -21.33 -19.66 -14.28
CA SER A 132 -22.58 -19.03 -13.80
C SER A 132 -22.75 -17.55 -14.22
N GLY A 133 -21.83 -16.99 -15.01
CA GLY A 133 -21.82 -15.58 -15.39
C GLY A 133 -21.34 -14.63 -14.28
N GLY A 134 -20.67 -15.17 -13.25
CA GLY A 134 -20.10 -14.39 -12.16
C GLY A 134 -18.75 -13.74 -12.51
N CYS A 135 -18.27 -12.87 -11.63
CA CYS A 135 -16.94 -12.27 -11.72
C CYS A 135 -16.06 -12.68 -10.53
N ILE A 136 -14.74 -12.58 -10.70
CA ILE A 136 -13.75 -12.93 -9.69
C ILE A 136 -12.73 -11.81 -9.57
N GLY A 137 -12.56 -11.28 -8.36
CA GLY A 137 -11.47 -10.38 -8.02
C GLY A 137 -10.27 -11.17 -7.48
N ILE A 138 -9.08 -10.93 -8.04
CA ILE A 138 -7.85 -11.62 -7.63
C ILE A 138 -6.69 -10.63 -7.52
N PHE A 139 -5.85 -10.81 -6.49
CA PHE A 139 -4.59 -10.09 -6.30
C PHE A 139 -3.43 -11.02 -6.67
N PRO A 140 -2.91 -10.94 -7.91
CA PRO A 140 -1.98 -11.94 -8.47
C PRO A 140 -0.61 -12.01 -7.78
N GLU A 141 -0.21 -11.00 -6.99
CA GLU A 141 1.01 -11.04 -6.18
C GLU A 141 0.90 -12.04 -5.01
N GLY A 142 -0.32 -12.23 -4.49
CA GLY A 142 -0.60 -13.17 -3.39
C GLY A 142 -0.02 -12.76 -2.03
N GLY A 143 0.30 -11.47 -1.84
CA GLY A 143 0.76 -10.88 -0.59
C GLY A 143 0.57 -9.35 -0.59
N SER A 144 0.68 -8.72 0.58
CA SER A 144 0.67 -7.26 0.74
C SER A 144 2.07 -6.75 1.11
N HIS A 145 2.44 -5.61 0.55
CA HIS A 145 3.74 -4.97 0.80
C HIS A 145 3.67 -3.45 0.59
N ASP A 146 4.68 -2.74 1.10
CA ASP A 146 4.81 -1.28 1.00
C ASP A 146 5.85 -0.84 -0.05
N ARG A 147 6.10 -1.69 -1.06
CA ARG A 147 7.09 -1.37 -2.13
C ARG A 147 6.45 -0.45 -3.15
N THR A 148 7.27 0.33 -3.84
CA THR A 148 6.84 1.26 -4.89
C THR A 148 6.65 0.59 -6.25
N SER A 149 6.93 -0.72 -6.35
CA SER A 149 6.78 -1.52 -7.55
C SER A 149 6.04 -2.83 -7.25
N LEU A 150 5.39 -3.40 -8.27
CA LEU A 150 4.70 -4.68 -8.17
C LEU A 150 5.67 -5.83 -7.89
N LEU A 151 5.20 -6.81 -7.13
CA LEU A 151 5.91 -8.09 -6.98
C LEU A 151 5.67 -9.00 -8.19
N PRO A 152 6.53 -10.02 -8.38
CA PRO A 152 6.29 -11.03 -9.42
C PRO A 152 4.90 -11.65 -9.29
N LEU A 153 4.14 -11.59 -10.40
CA LEU A 153 2.78 -12.07 -10.48
C LEU A 153 2.75 -13.61 -10.52
N LYS A 154 1.79 -14.23 -9.84
CA LYS A 154 1.60 -15.68 -9.86
C LYS A 154 0.81 -16.13 -11.08
N ALA A 155 1.24 -17.22 -11.70
CA ALA A 155 0.65 -17.79 -12.92
C ALA A 155 -0.80 -18.29 -12.78
N GLY A 156 -1.32 -18.41 -11.55
CA GLY A 156 -2.66 -18.95 -11.29
C GLY A 156 -3.77 -18.22 -12.05
N ILE A 157 -3.67 -16.89 -12.20
CA ILE A 157 -4.66 -16.09 -12.95
C ILE A 157 -4.75 -16.49 -14.43
N ALA A 158 -3.60 -16.71 -15.08
CA ALA A 158 -3.54 -17.13 -16.48
C ALA A 158 -4.07 -18.56 -16.65
N ILE A 159 -3.78 -19.45 -15.70
CA ILE A 159 -4.30 -20.83 -15.70
C ILE A 159 -5.83 -20.84 -15.56
N MET A 160 -6.37 -20.01 -14.65
CA MET A 160 -7.82 -19.86 -14.46
C MET A 160 -8.50 -19.36 -15.75
N ALA A 161 -7.94 -18.34 -16.39
CA ALA A 161 -8.53 -17.76 -17.60
C ALA A 161 -8.46 -18.73 -18.79
N LEU A 162 -7.27 -19.30 -19.08
CA LEU A 162 -7.10 -20.28 -20.16
C LEU A 162 -7.92 -21.55 -19.93
N GLY A 163 -7.98 -22.03 -18.68
CA GLY A 163 -8.79 -23.19 -18.30
C GLY A 163 -10.30 -22.96 -18.51
N SER A 164 -10.80 -21.77 -18.20
CA SER A 164 -12.20 -21.40 -18.42
C SER A 164 -12.54 -21.32 -19.91
N LEU A 165 -11.67 -20.68 -20.70
CA LEU A 165 -11.83 -20.59 -22.15
C LEU A 165 -11.75 -21.96 -22.83
N ALA A 166 -10.85 -22.84 -22.37
CA ALA A 166 -10.73 -24.21 -22.86
C ALA A 166 -11.99 -25.06 -22.59
N ARG A 167 -12.78 -24.69 -21.56
CA ARG A 167 -14.10 -25.29 -21.26
C ARG A 167 -15.26 -24.64 -22.03
N GLY A 168 -14.98 -23.64 -22.87
CA GLY A 168 -16.00 -22.93 -23.65
C GLY A 168 -16.66 -21.77 -22.91
N THR A 169 -16.17 -21.38 -21.73
CA THR A 169 -16.69 -20.21 -21.00
C THR A 169 -15.93 -18.95 -21.44
N PRO A 170 -16.60 -17.94 -22.04
CA PRO A 170 -15.94 -16.71 -22.44
C PRO A 170 -15.49 -15.91 -21.21
N VAL A 171 -14.22 -15.52 -21.17
CA VAL A 171 -13.62 -14.77 -20.06
C VAL A 171 -12.77 -13.62 -20.60
N THR A 172 -12.93 -12.45 -19.98
CA THR A 172 -12.08 -11.27 -20.21
C THR A 172 -11.40 -10.89 -18.90
N ILE A 173 -10.17 -10.41 -18.98
CA ILE A 173 -9.41 -9.97 -17.80
C ILE A 173 -9.38 -8.44 -17.80
N VAL A 174 -9.89 -7.82 -16.72
CA VAL A 174 -9.84 -6.37 -16.56
C VAL A 174 -8.74 -6.03 -15.54
N PRO A 175 -7.67 -5.32 -15.95
CA PRO A 175 -6.66 -4.86 -15.01
C PRO A 175 -7.25 -3.75 -14.13
N VAL A 176 -7.09 -3.87 -12.82
CA VAL A 176 -7.57 -2.87 -11.86
C VAL A 176 -6.39 -2.35 -11.04
N GLY A 177 -6.11 -1.06 -11.18
CA GLY A 177 -5.09 -0.36 -10.42
C GLY A 177 -5.68 0.30 -9.18
N MET A 178 -5.05 0.11 -8.03
CA MET A 178 -5.42 0.77 -6.77
C MET A 178 -4.27 1.65 -6.29
N ASN A 179 -4.37 2.95 -6.51
CA ASN A 179 -3.34 3.93 -6.16
C ASN A 179 -3.72 4.64 -4.85
N TYR A 180 -3.05 4.26 -3.75
CA TYR A 180 -3.24 4.88 -2.43
C TYR A 180 -2.31 6.07 -2.23
N PHE A 181 -2.83 7.19 -1.73
CA PHE A 181 -1.99 8.34 -1.40
C PHE A 181 -1.29 8.15 -0.05
N SER A 182 -2.00 7.62 0.95
CA SER A 182 -1.43 7.26 2.25
C SER A 182 -2.13 6.03 2.83
N ALA A 183 -1.74 4.85 2.35
CA ALA A 183 -2.37 3.56 2.70
C ALA A 183 -2.45 3.27 4.20
N HIS A 184 -1.54 3.82 5.01
CA HIS A 184 -1.47 3.59 6.46
C HIS A 184 -2.34 4.54 7.29
N LYS A 185 -2.99 5.50 6.64
CA LYS A 185 -3.74 6.57 7.30
C LYS A 185 -5.21 6.41 7.02
N PHE A 186 -5.97 6.43 8.10
CA PHE A 186 -7.42 6.32 8.03
C PHE A 186 -7.99 7.51 7.24
N ARG A 187 -9.03 7.25 6.44
CA ARG A 187 -9.67 8.26 5.56
C ARG A 187 -8.71 8.91 4.54
N SER A 188 -7.58 8.26 4.25
CA SER A 188 -6.77 8.62 3.10
C SER A 188 -7.49 8.30 1.79
N ARG A 189 -7.10 9.02 0.74
CA ARG A 189 -7.67 8.85 -0.59
C ARG A 189 -7.02 7.68 -1.32
N ALA A 190 -7.81 7.08 -2.20
CA ALA A 190 -7.36 6.12 -3.17
C ALA A 190 -8.02 6.43 -4.52
N VAL A 191 -7.32 6.13 -5.60
CA VAL A 191 -7.88 6.12 -6.96
C VAL A 191 -7.93 4.67 -7.41
N ILE A 192 -9.09 4.26 -7.90
CA ILE A 192 -9.30 2.95 -8.53
C ILE A 192 -9.43 3.20 -10.04
N GLU A 193 -8.53 2.62 -10.82
CA GLU A 193 -8.50 2.73 -12.28
C GLU A 193 -8.80 1.37 -12.88
N PHE A 194 -9.73 1.33 -13.81
CA PHE A 194 -10.03 0.15 -14.62
C PHE A 194 -9.39 0.35 -15.99
N GLY A 195 -8.46 -0.52 -16.36
CA GLY A 195 -7.85 -0.49 -17.68
C GLY A 195 -8.65 -1.28 -18.71
N ASP A 196 -8.12 -1.34 -19.92
CA ASP A 196 -8.79 -2.01 -21.03
C ASP A 196 -8.89 -3.53 -20.81
N ALA A 197 -10.05 -4.09 -21.18
CA ALA A 197 -10.29 -5.52 -21.04
C ALA A 197 -9.40 -6.32 -21.99
N ILE A 198 -8.61 -7.24 -21.42
CA ILE A 198 -7.75 -8.16 -22.14
C ILE A 198 -8.60 -9.34 -22.61
N THR A 199 -8.68 -9.52 -23.93
CA THR A 199 -9.28 -10.71 -24.54
C THR A 199 -8.17 -11.67 -24.94
N ILE A 200 -8.22 -12.90 -24.43
CA ILE A 200 -7.19 -13.90 -24.73
C ILE A 200 -7.45 -14.46 -26.14
N PRO A 201 -6.45 -14.41 -27.05
CA PRO A 201 -6.58 -15.00 -28.38
C PRO A 201 -6.87 -16.50 -28.36
N ALA A 202 -7.71 -16.97 -29.28
CA ALA A 202 -8.05 -18.40 -29.40
C ALA A 202 -6.82 -19.29 -29.67
N SER A 203 -5.78 -18.76 -30.32
CA SER A 203 -4.52 -19.47 -30.54
C SER A 203 -3.83 -19.89 -29.24
N LEU A 204 -3.83 -19.02 -28.22
CA LEU A 204 -3.24 -19.35 -26.91
C LEU A 204 -4.06 -20.42 -26.16
N VAL A 205 -5.37 -20.47 -26.38
CA VAL A 205 -6.24 -21.51 -25.83
C VAL A 205 -5.95 -22.86 -26.50
N GLN A 206 -5.76 -22.86 -27.83
CA GLN A 206 -5.37 -24.07 -28.57
C GLN A 206 -3.99 -24.59 -28.13
N ASP A 207 -3.00 -23.70 -28.00
CA ASP A 207 -1.67 -24.09 -27.49
C ASP A 207 -1.75 -24.66 -26.06
N PHE A 208 -2.60 -24.09 -25.21
CA PHE A 208 -2.85 -24.59 -23.86
C PHE A 208 -3.47 -26.00 -23.85
N GLN A 209 -4.45 -26.26 -24.73
CA GLN A 209 -5.07 -27.58 -24.92
C GLN A 209 -4.12 -28.60 -25.55
N ALA A 210 -3.26 -28.17 -26.49
CA ALA A 210 -2.27 -28.98 -27.18
C ALA A 210 -1.04 -29.34 -26.33
N GLY A 211 -1.02 -28.98 -25.05
CA GLY A 211 0.05 -29.33 -24.10
C GLY A 211 1.19 -28.30 -24.01
N LYS A 212 1.20 -27.23 -24.81
CA LYS A 212 2.15 -26.10 -24.71
C LYS A 212 1.75 -25.10 -23.62
N LYS A 213 1.40 -25.62 -22.44
CA LYS A 213 0.83 -24.83 -21.34
C LYS A 213 1.77 -23.72 -20.85
N ARG A 214 3.07 -23.99 -20.79
CA ARG A 214 4.06 -23.04 -20.24
C ARG A 214 4.15 -21.76 -21.09
N ASP A 215 4.19 -21.90 -22.41
CA ASP A 215 4.33 -20.77 -23.32
C ASP A 215 3.04 -19.96 -23.40
N ALA A 216 1.88 -20.64 -23.47
CA ALA A 216 0.58 -19.99 -23.44
C ALA A 216 0.37 -19.19 -22.14
N VAL A 217 0.69 -19.78 -20.99
CA VAL A 217 0.63 -19.11 -19.68
C VAL A 217 1.61 -17.93 -19.61
N GLY A 218 2.83 -18.10 -20.10
CA GLY A 218 3.84 -17.04 -20.13
C GLY A 218 3.38 -15.81 -20.93
N ASN A 219 2.80 -16.04 -22.11
CA ASN A 219 2.28 -14.97 -22.95
C ASN A 219 1.12 -14.21 -22.29
N VAL A 220 0.15 -14.92 -21.71
CA VAL A 220 -0.97 -14.30 -20.98
C VAL A 220 -0.45 -13.52 -19.77
N MET A 221 0.50 -14.06 -19.02
CA MET A 221 1.11 -13.37 -17.88
C MET A 221 1.84 -12.08 -18.29
N SER A 222 2.52 -12.09 -19.43
CA SER A 222 3.18 -10.89 -19.97
C SER A 222 2.15 -9.79 -20.29
N GLN A 223 1.05 -10.15 -20.97
CA GLN A 223 -0.05 -9.23 -21.28
C GLN A 223 -0.69 -8.66 -20.01
N ILE A 224 -0.95 -9.50 -19.00
CA ILE A 224 -1.49 -9.06 -17.70
C ILE A 224 -0.52 -8.11 -17.00
N SER A 225 0.78 -8.41 -17.03
CA SER A 225 1.81 -7.57 -16.39
C SER A 225 1.90 -6.20 -17.03
N GLU A 226 1.88 -6.12 -18.37
CA GLU A 226 1.89 -4.87 -19.11
C GLU A 226 0.61 -4.05 -18.84
N ALA A 227 -0.55 -4.71 -18.86
CA ALA A 227 -1.82 -4.09 -18.59
C ALA A 227 -1.93 -3.58 -17.14
N LEU A 228 -1.41 -4.31 -16.14
CA LEU A 228 -1.34 -3.83 -14.75
C LEU A 228 -0.36 -2.66 -14.59
N ALA A 229 0.79 -2.68 -15.26
CA ALA A 229 1.70 -1.54 -15.31
C ALA A 229 1.02 -0.30 -15.93
N SER A 230 0.04 -0.53 -16.81
CA SER A 230 -0.78 0.52 -17.43
C SER A 230 -1.89 1.10 -16.53
N VAL A 231 -2.07 0.64 -15.29
CA VAL A 231 -3.04 1.19 -14.32
C VAL A 231 -2.43 1.46 -12.95
N THR A 232 -1.13 1.20 -12.77
CA THR A 232 -0.41 1.36 -11.51
C THR A 232 0.69 2.40 -11.61
N VAL A 233 0.96 3.09 -10.50
CA VAL A 233 2.10 4.02 -10.38
C VAL A 233 3.29 3.25 -9.80
N SER A 234 4.23 2.84 -10.66
CA SER A 234 5.45 2.15 -10.23
C SER A 234 6.66 3.07 -10.29
N ALA A 235 7.39 3.18 -9.17
CA ALA A 235 8.65 3.92 -9.08
C ALA A 235 9.80 3.00 -8.62
N PRO A 236 11.04 3.21 -9.08
CA PRO A 236 12.20 2.40 -8.66
C PRO A 236 12.43 2.43 -7.14
N ASP A 237 12.21 3.60 -6.53
CA ASP A 237 12.43 3.83 -5.10
C ASP A 237 11.52 4.94 -4.57
N TYR A 238 11.38 5.01 -3.24
CA TYR A 238 10.55 6.00 -2.55
C TYR A 238 11.02 7.44 -2.77
N ASP A 239 12.33 7.67 -2.89
CA ASP A 239 12.84 9.02 -3.09
C ASP A 239 12.54 9.54 -4.49
N THR A 240 12.67 8.69 -5.50
CA THR A 240 12.23 8.99 -6.88
C THR A 240 10.74 9.31 -6.92
N LEU A 241 9.88 8.48 -6.30
CA LEU A 241 8.43 8.76 -6.22
C LEU A 241 8.15 10.16 -5.63
N MET A 242 8.85 10.52 -4.56
CA MET A 242 8.66 11.81 -3.92
C MET A 242 9.21 12.99 -4.74
N LEU A 243 10.27 12.79 -5.52
CA LEU A 243 10.75 13.79 -6.47
C LEU A 243 9.74 14.03 -7.60
N ILE A 244 9.11 12.97 -8.10
CA ILE A 244 8.04 13.09 -9.09
C ILE A 244 6.85 13.86 -8.53
N HIS A 245 6.46 13.61 -7.27
CA HIS A 245 5.40 14.39 -6.63
C HIS A 245 5.74 15.89 -6.55
N ILE A 246 6.99 16.24 -6.23
CA ILE A 246 7.45 17.63 -6.21
C ILE A 246 7.45 18.21 -7.63
N ALA A 247 8.03 17.50 -8.60
CA ALA A 247 8.07 17.95 -10.00
C ALA A 247 6.65 18.20 -10.54
N ARG A 248 5.70 17.30 -10.27
CA ARG A 248 4.29 17.48 -10.60
C ARG A 248 3.71 18.76 -9.98
N HIS A 249 3.94 18.98 -8.68
CA HIS A 249 3.46 20.19 -8.01
C HIS A 249 4.07 21.47 -8.60
N LEU A 250 5.35 21.46 -8.95
CA LEU A 250 6.01 22.60 -9.58
C LEU A 250 5.45 22.86 -10.98
N TYR A 251 5.27 21.80 -11.78
CA TYR A 251 4.71 21.87 -13.14
C TYR A 251 3.29 22.44 -13.16
N LEU A 252 2.37 21.88 -12.37
CA LEU A 252 0.97 22.31 -12.32
C LEU A 252 0.83 23.77 -11.83
N ASN A 253 1.60 24.16 -10.82
CA ASN A 253 1.57 25.53 -10.31
C ASN A 253 2.16 26.54 -11.28
N GLY A 254 3.14 26.15 -12.10
CA GLY A 254 3.69 27.00 -13.16
C GLY A 254 2.70 27.27 -14.29
N MET A 255 1.79 26.34 -14.59
CA MET A 255 0.75 26.50 -15.62
C MET A 255 -0.46 27.31 -15.13
N SER A 256 -0.67 27.40 -13.81
CA SER A 256 -1.84 28.05 -13.21
C SER A 256 -1.90 29.57 -13.41
N HIS A 257 -0.86 30.19 -14.00
CA HIS A 257 -0.88 31.59 -14.40
C HIS A 257 -1.69 31.85 -15.69
N HIS A 258 -2.07 30.82 -16.47
CA HIS A 258 -2.71 31.02 -17.77
C HIS A 258 -4.17 30.55 -17.86
N CYS A 259 -4.60 29.56 -17.08
CA CYS A 259 -5.96 29.03 -17.20
C CYS A 259 -6.58 28.68 -15.84
N SER A 260 -7.84 29.08 -15.64
CA SER A 260 -8.81 28.70 -14.60
C SER A 260 -8.28 27.90 -13.39
N ASN A 261 -8.54 28.42 -12.17
CA ASN A 261 -8.30 27.83 -10.84
C ASN A 261 -8.92 26.43 -10.60
N ALA A 262 -9.41 25.74 -11.64
CA ALA A 262 -9.89 24.36 -11.57
C ALA A 262 -8.74 23.40 -11.25
N LYS A 263 -8.86 22.73 -10.10
CA LYS A 263 -7.91 21.72 -9.63
C LYS A 263 -7.97 20.48 -10.53
N PRO A 264 -6.84 19.81 -10.80
CA PRO A 264 -6.85 18.56 -11.55
C PRO A 264 -7.58 17.46 -10.74
N SER A 265 -8.39 16.65 -11.42
CA SER A 265 -9.01 15.46 -10.82
C SER A 265 -7.94 14.48 -10.29
N LEU A 266 -8.29 13.63 -9.33
CA LEU A 266 -7.35 12.64 -8.78
C LEU A 266 -6.81 11.70 -9.89
N ALA A 267 -7.66 11.30 -10.82
CA ALA A 267 -7.27 10.49 -11.98
C ALA A 267 -6.23 11.22 -12.86
N SER A 268 -6.45 12.49 -13.18
CA SER A 268 -5.48 13.28 -13.94
C SER A 268 -4.15 13.48 -13.19
N THR A 269 -4.20 13.54 -11.86
CA THR A 269 -3.01 13.62 -11.01
C THR A 269 -2.20 12.31 -11.05
N THR A 270 -2.88 11.17 -10.98
CA THR A 270 -2.27 9.85 -11.11
C THR A 270 -1.63 9.67 -12.49
N GLU A 271 -2.36 10.01 -13.56
CA GLU A 271 -1.85 9.92 -14.93
C GLU A 271 -0.62 10.81 -15.15
N LEU A 272 -0.64 12.04 -14.63
CA LEU A 272 0.52 12.94 -14.72
C LEU A 272 1.74 12.36 -13.98
N ASN A 273 1.57 11.78 -12.79
CA ASN A 273 2.66 11.09 -12.09
C ASN A 273 3.24 9.96 -12.95
N ARG A 274 2.41 9.18 -13.65
CA ARG A 274 2.84 8.06 -14.48
C ARG A 274 3.62 8.53 -15.70
N ARG A 275 3.17 9.58 -16.37
CA ARG A 275 3.91 10.17 -17.50
C ARG A 275 5.26 10.75 -17.06
N LEU A 276 5.30 11.46 -15.94
CA LEU A 276 6.54 11.97 -15.38
C LEU A 276 7.50 10.84 -14.98
N LEU A 277 7.01 9.75 -14.41
CA LEU A 277 7.80 8.56 -14.12
C LEU A 277 8.33 7.90 -15.40
N LYS A 278 7.51 7.76 -16.44
CA LYS A 278 7.93 7.23 -17.74
C LYS A 278 9.03 8.10 -18.35
N GLY A 279 8.87 9.42 -18.31
CA GLY A 279 9.90 10.37 -18.74
C GLY A 279 11.19 10.24 -17.93
N TYR A 280 11.09 10.15 -16.61
CA TYR A 280 12.24 9.95 -15.74
C TYR A 280 12.97 8.64 -16.04
N ASN A 281 12.27 7.52 -16.17
CA ASN A 281 12.88 6.22 -16.43
C ASN A 281 13.59 6.17 -17.79
N ASN A 282 13.06 6.86 -18.81
CA ASN A 282 13.66 6.89 -20.15
C ASN A 282 14.86 7.83 -20.23
N TYR A 283 14.82 8.97 -19.55
CA TYR A 283 15.82 10.04 -19.67
C TYR A 283 16.68 10.24 -18.41
N SER A 284 16.61 9.36 -17.41
CA SER A 284 17.35 9.47 -16.14
C SER A 284 18.86 9.59 -16.32
N HIS A 285 19.40 9.05 -17.42
CA HIS A 285 20.83 9.06 -17.73
C HIS A 285 21.31 10.37 -18.37
N THR A 286 20.40 11.24 -18.82
CA THR A 286 20.76 12.50 -19.48
C THR A 286 21.33 13.51 -18.47
N PRO A 287 22.32 14.34 -18.86
CA PRO A 287 22.94 15.31 -17.94
C PRO A 287 21.93 16.33 -17.39
N GLU A 288 20.95 16.70 -18.19
CA GLU A 288 19.89 17.64 -17.84
C GLU A 288 18.95 17.05 -16.78
N MET A 289 18.49 15.82 -16.96
CA MET A 289 17.65 15.14 -15.97
C MET A 289 18.40 14.89 -14.66
N MET A 290 19.68 14.55 -14.73
CA MET A 290 20.54 14.42 -13.53
C MET A 290 20.67 15.75 -12.78
N LEU A 291 20.86 16.87 -13.51
CA LEU A 291 20.93 18.19 -12.91
C LEU A 291 19.59 18.60 -12.27
N LEU A 292 18.47 18.41 -12.96
CA LEU A 292 17.13 18.67 -12.43
C LEU A 292 16.89 17.84 -11.16
N THR A 293 17.20 16.55 -11.21
CA THR A 293 17.06 15.63 -10.07
C THR A 293 17.90 16.09 -8.87
N LYS A 294 19.14 16.54 -9.11
CA LYS A 294 20.00 17.10 -8.07
C LYS A 294 19.39 18.36 -7.45
N ASN A 295 18.88 19.28 -8.26
CA ASN A 295 18.28 20.53 -7.79
C ASN A 295 16.97 20.26 -7.01
N LEU A 296 16.12 19.36 -7.49
CA LEU A 296 14.91 18.94 -6.77
C LEU A 296 15.23 18.27 -5.42
N LYS A 297 16.28 17.44 -5.36
CA LYS A 297 16.76 16.84 -4.11
C LYS A 297 17.25 17.91 -3.13
N ALA A 298 18.02 18.90 -3.60
CA ALA A 298 18.49 20.01 -2.78
C ALA A 298 17.32 20.84 -2.23
N TYR A 299 16.36 21.21 -3.08
CA TYR A 299 15.15 21.93 -2.68
C TYR A 299 14.33 21.16 -1.65
N ARG A 300 14.10 19.85 -1.87
CA ARG A 300 13.42 18.98 -0.90
C ARG A 300 14.16 18.89 0.43
N ALA A 301 15.49 18.90 0.42
CA ALA A 301 16.28 18.93 1.64
C ALA A 301 16.14 20.27 2.38
N SER A 302 16.13 21.38 1.65
CA SER A 302 15.90 22.71 2.21
C SER A 302 14.50 22.84 2.83
N LEU A 303 13.45 22.38 2.14
CA LEU A 303 12.09 22.31 2.69
C LEU A 303 12.03 21.49 3.98
N ARG A 304 12.71 20.32 4.02
CA ARG A 304 12.79 19.47 5.21
C ARG A 304 13.47 20.14 6.39
N LYS A 305 14.51 20.97 6.17
CA LYS A 305 15.15 21.74 7.25
C LYS A 305 14.17 22.67 7.96
N PHE A 306 13.27 23.27 7.20
CA PHE A 306 12.22 24.12 7.75
C PHE A 306 10.98 23.34 8.18
N GLN A 307 10.92 22.01 8.01
CA GLN A 307 9.71 21.20 8.23
C GLN A 307 8.50 21.73 7.44
N LEU A 308 8.74 22.23 6.22
CA LEU A 308 7.70 22.78 5.35
C LEU A 308 7.45 21.89 4.14
N THR A 309 6.20 21.90 3.68
CA THR A 309 5.81 21.36 2.38
C THR A 309 5.82 22.46 1.31
N ASP A 310 5.97 22.10 0.02
CA ASP A 310 5.93 23.06 -1.10
C ASP A 310 4.67 23.96 -1.07
N ARG A 311 3.50 23.37 -0.79
CA ARG A 311 2.23 24.10 -0.66
C ARG A 311 2.23 25.06 0.54
N GLN A 312 2.78 24.62 1.67
CA GLN A 312 2.90 25.45 2.87
C GLN A 312 3.86 26.63 2.63
N LEU A 313 4.93 26.44 1.86
CA LEU A 313 5.83 27.52 1.45
C LEU A 313 5.07 28.61 0.69
N LEU A 314 4.16 28.25 -0.22
CA LEU A 314 3.30 29.24 -0.91
C LEU A 314 2.35 29.96 0.05
N ALA A 315 1.79 29.24 1.02
CA ALA A 315 0.89 29.80 2.03
C ALA A 315 1.58 30.78 3.00
N THR A 316 2.91 30.80 3.05
CA THR A 316 3.69 31.80 3.81
C THR A 316 3.82 33.15 3.10
N THR A 317 3.28 33.29 1.88
CA THR A 317 3.36 34.52 1.10
C THR A 317 2.23 35.47 1.51
N SER A 318 2.57 36.73 1.78
CA SER A 318 1.61 37.83 1.88
C SER A 318 1.60 38.58 0.55
N ASN A 319 0.44 38.78 -0.06
CA ASN A 319 0.30 39.64 -1.24
C ASN A 319 0.66 41.11 -0.92
N HIS A 320 0.73 41.46 0.36
CA HIS A 320 1.12 42.78 0.84
C HIS A 320 2.59 42.79 1.25
N THR A 321 3.43 43.34 0.38
CA THR A 321 4.89 43.44 0.50
C THR A 321 5.34 44.46 1.55
N HIS A 322 4.54 45.50 1.81
CA HIS A 322 4.93 46.60 2.69
C HIS A 322 4.60 46.37 4.18
N PHE A 323 3.53 45.63 4.51
CA PHE A 323 3.11 45.36 5.89
C PHE A 323 2.64 43.91 6.10
N PRO A 324 3.50 42.90 5.90
CA PRO A 324 3.09 41.50 5.98
C PRO A 324 2.55 41.13 7.38
N LEU A 325 3.11 41.71 8.44
CA LEU A 325 2.73 41.41 9.83
C LEU A 325 1.28 41.81 10.16
N VAL A 326 0.78 42.90 9.58
CA VAL A 326 -0.60 43.40 9.83
C VAL A 326 -1.65 42.40 9.33
N PHE A 327 -1.35 41.65 8.28
CA PHE A 327 -2.26 40.66 7.70
C PHE A 327 -2.01 39.24 8.24
N LEU A 328 -0.76 38.90 8.58
CA LEU A 328 -0.40 37.57 9.07
C LEU A 328 -0.78 37.35 10.54
N LEU A 329 -0.65 38.36 11.41
CA LEU A 329 -0.96 38.24 12.84
C LEU A 329 -2.44 37.96 13.13
N PRO A 330 -3.43 38.67 12.53
CA PRO A 330 -4.84 38.34 12.73
C PRO A 330 -5.20 36.94 12.23
N LYS A 331 -4.61 36.51 11.11
CA LYS A 331 -4.82 35.16 10.55
C LYS A 331 -4.29 34.07 11.49
N LEU A 332 -3.12 34.29 12.09
CA LEU A 332 -2.54 33.40 13.10
C LEU A 332 -3.44 33.35 14.35
N LEU A 333 -3.87 34.50 14.85
CA LEU A 333 -4.75 34.59 16.03
C LEU A 333 -6.09 33.90 15.79
N TYR A 334 -6.71 34.10 14.63
CA TYR A 334 -7.94 33.43 14.23
C TYR A 334 -7.79 31.91 14.20
N ARG A 335 -6.71 31.39 13.60
CA ARG A 335 -6.45 29.93 13.56
C ARG A 335 -6.18 29.36 14.94
N LEU A 336 -5.48 30.11 15.80
CA LEU A 336 -5.23 29.72 17.18
C LEU A 336 -6.54 29.65 17.99
N LEU A 337 -7.40 30.67 17.88
CA LEU A 337 -8.71 30.68 18.53
C LEU A 337 -9.58 29.52 18.03
N LYS A 338 -9.63 29.29 16.72
CA LYS A 338 -10.36 28.16 16.13
C LYS A 338 -9.85 26.82 16.66
N LEU A 339 -8.53 26.64 16.80
CA LEU A 339 -7.92 25.44 17.37
C LEU A 339 -8.31 25.24 18.83
N VAL A 340 -8.35 26.30 19.64
CA VAL A 340 -8.79 26.24 21.05
C VAL A 340 -10.24 25.79 21.14
N ILE A 341 -11.15 26.39 20.36
CA ILE A 341 -12.57 26.01 20.34
C ILE A 341 -12.75 24.55 19.94
N LEU A 342 -12.06 24.11 18.89
CA LEU A 342 -12.11 22.74 18.40
C LEU A 342 -11.53 21.75 19.42
N SER A 343 -10.47 22.14 20.13
CA SER A 343 -9.88 21.33 21.20
C SER A 343 -10.87 21.12 22.35
N ILE A 344 -11.61 22.15 22.76
CA ILE A 344 -12.65 22.05 23.80
C ILE A 344 -13.76 21.09 23.36
N LEU A 345 -14.20 21.16 22.10
CA LEU A 345 -15.27 20.31 21.57
C LEU A 345 -14.85 18.84 21.41
N THR A 346 -13.57 18.57 21.12
CA THR A 346 -13.05 17.21 20.92
C THR A 346 -12.61 16.51 22.18
N LEU A 347 -12.17 17.26 23.19
CA LEU A 347 -11.56 16.71 24.40
C LEU A 347 -12.46 15.71 25.13
N PRO A 348 -13.79 15.92 25.31
CA PRO A 348 -14.65 14.93 25.96
C PRO A 348 -14.70 13.59 25.21
N GLY A 349 -14.82 13.63 23.88
CA GLY A 349 -14.81 12.43 23.06
C GLY A 349 -13.44 11.75 23.08
N LEU A 350 -12.35 12.51 22.94
CA LEU A 350 -11.01 11.96 23.03
C LEU A 350 -10.73 11.31 24.39
N LEU A 351 -11.24 11.88 25.49
CA LEU A 351 -11.08 11.33 26.83
C LEU A 351 -11.85 10.01 26.98
N LEU A 352 -13.14 10.00 26.60
CA LEU A 352 -13.99 8.80 26.59
C LEU A 352 -13.38 7.65 25.77
N PHE A 353 -12.72 7.96 24.66
CA PHE A 353 -12.17 6.93 23.75
C PHE A 353 -10.65 6.80 23.83
N SER A 354 -9.99 7.51 24.76
CA SER A 354 -8.53 7.45 24.94
C SER A 354 -7.99 6.04 25.15
N PRO A 355 -8.65 5.12 25.90
CA PRO A 355 -8.13 3.76 26.05
C PRO A 355 -8.12 3.00 24.73
N VAL A 356 -9.15 3.19 23.90
CA VAL A 356 -9.21 2.58 22.57
C VAL A 356 -8.08 3.11 21.70
N PHE A 357 -7.84 4.42 21.66
CA PHE A 357 -6.76 5.01 20.88
C PHE A 357 -5.37 4.57 21.34
N LEU A 358 -5.12 4.52 22.65
CA LEU A 358 -3.85 4.12 23.24
C LEU A 358 -3.56 2.63 22.98
N LEU A 359 -4.53 1.74 23.27
CA LEU A 359 -4.39 0.31 23.05
C LEU A 359 -4.21 -0.01 21.57
N THR A 360 -5.00 0.61 20.71
CA THR A 360 -4.87 0.45 19.26
C THR A 360 -3.48 0.85 18.79
N SER A 361 -2.98 2.01 19.22
CA SER A 361 -1.65 2.50 18.82
C SER A 361 -0.52 1.65 19.36
N TYR A 362 -0.62 1.16 20.60
CA TYR A 362 0.39 0.31 21.23
C TYR A 362 0.46 -1.07 20.57
N ILE A 363 -0.67 -1.76 20.44
CA ILE A 363 -0.73 -3.12 19.90
C ILE A 363 -0.41 -3.09 18.40
N SER A 364 -0.91 -2.12 17.63
CA SER A 364 -0.62 -2.04 16.20
C SER A 364 0.87 -1.87 15.94
N ARG A 365 1.57 -1.03 16.72
CA ARG A 365 3.03 -0.85 16.59
C ARG A 365 3.79 -2.13 16.93
N ARG A 366 3.42 -2.81 18.01
CA ARG A 366 4.06 -4.08 18.40
C ARG A 366 3.88 -5.16 17.34
N LYS A 367 2.67 -5.29 16.79
CA LYS A 367 2.36 -6.26 15.72
C LYS A 367 3.02 -5.91 14.39
N THR A 368 3.14 -4.62 14.08
CA THR A 368 3.92 -4.15 12.94
C THR A 368 5.38 -4.55 13.11
N ALA A 369 6.00 -4.29 14.27
CA ALA A 369 7.39 -4.67 14.52
C ALA A 369 7.64 -6.18 14.39
N GLN A 370 6.71 -7.02 14.88
CA GLN A 370 6.75 -8.48 14.70
C GLN A 370 6.69 -8.85 13.22
N ALA A 371 5.76 -8.26 12.47
CA ALA A 371 5.62 -8.57 11.05
C ALA A 371 6.79 -8.07 10.19
N LEU A 372 7.46 -6.96 10.56
CA LEU A 372 8.71 -6.56 9.90
C LEU A 372 9.85 -7.54 10.17
N ALA A 373 9.92 -8.11 11.38
CA ALA A 373 10.96 -9.08 11.72
C ALA A 373 10.77 -10.42 11.00
N GLU A 374 9.51 -10.82 10.74
CA GLU A 374 9.18 -12.08 10.08
C GLU A 374 9.10 -11.97 8.55
N SER A 375 8.75 -10.78 8.04
CA SER A 375 8.44 -10.59 6.62
C SER A 375 9.58 -9.90 5.92
N SER A 376 10.08 -10.60 4.94
CA SER A 376 11.10 -10.10 4.03
C SER A 376 10.69 -9.02 3.05
N VAL A 377 9.43 -9.05 2.64
CA VAL A 377 8.93 -8.21 1.55
C VAL A 377 8.50 -6.84 2.05
N LYS A 378 8.27 -6.71 3.36
CA LYS A 378 7.73 -5.50 4.00
C LYS A 378 8.86 -4.52 4.32
N VAL A 379 8.68 -3.27 3.89
CA VAL A 379 9.64 -2.19 4.18
C VAL A 379 9.27 -1.45 5.47
N ARG A 380 7.97 -1.12 5.66
CA ARG A 380 7.49 -0.35 6.82
C ARG A 380 6.35 -1.03 7.60
N GLY A 381 5.72 -2.07 7.06
CA GLY A 381 4.62 -2.81 7.67
C GLY A 381 3.34 -1.98 7.85
N PHE A 382 3.12 -1.03 6.95
CA PHE A 382 2.00 -0.10 7.00
C PHE A 382 0.64 -0.79 6.77
N ASP A 383 0.63 -1.79 5.91
CA ASP A 383 -0.46 -2.74 5.71
C ASP A 383 -0.90 -3.43 7.02
N VAL A 384 0.07 -3.93 7.79
CA VAL A 384 -0.16 -4.63 9.07
C VAL A 384 -0.67 -3.63 10.11
N MET A 385 -0.09 -2.44 10.17
CA MET A 385 -0.54 -1.40 11.09
C MET A 385 -2.01 -1.04 10.85
N ALA A 386 -2.41 -0.82 9.59
CA ALA A 386 -3.78 -0.47 9.24
C ALA A 386 -4.76 -1.60 9.59
N THR A 387 -4.40 -2.85 9.28
CA THR A 387 -5.22 -4.03 9.58
C THR A 387 -5.47 -4.18 11.07
N TRP A 388 -4.42 -4.11 11.90
CA TRP A 388 -4.57 -4.20 13.35
C TRP A 388 -5.35 -3.04 13.94
N LYS A 389 -5.22 -1.82 13.38
CA LYS A 389 -6.05 -0.69 13.81
C LYS A 389 -7.54 -0.98 13.65
N ILE A 390 -7.95 -1.55 12.52
CA ILE A 390 -9.36 -1.90 12.24
C ILE A 390 -9.83 -3.06 13.11
N LEU A 391 -9.02 -4.11 13.27
CA LEU A 391 -9.40 -5.27 14.08
C LEU A 391 -9.58 -4.90 15.55
N ILE A 392 -8.65 -4.12 16.10
CA ILE A 392 -8.69 -3.68 17.50
C ILE A 392 -9.84 -2.71 17.71
N SER A 393 -10.05 -1.73 16.82
CA SER A 393 -11.15 -0.79 16.97
C SER A 393 -12.52 -1.47 16.83
N GLY A 394 -12.65 -2.40 15.87
CA GLY A 394 -13.87 -3.19 15.67
C GLY A 394 -14.23 -4.07 16.86
N GLY A 395 -13.25 -4.58 17.60
CA GLY A 395 -13.47 -5.36 18.83
C GLY A 395 -13.65 -4.51 20.09
N LEU A 396 -12.76 -3.53 20.32
CA LEU A 396 -12.75 -2.74 21.55
C LEU A 396 -13.85 -1.68 21.58
N ALA A 397 -14.18 -1.01 20.47
CA ALA A 397 -15.15 0.09 20.50
C ALA A 397 -16.54 -0.37 20.99
N PRO A 398 -17.11 -1.49 20.49
CA PRO A 398 -18.37 -2.02 21.03
C PRO A 398 -18.29 -2.37 22.52
N LEU A 399 -17.18 -2.96 22.97
CA LEU A 399 -16.96 -3.28 24.39
C LEU A 399 -16.96 -2.00 25.25
N PHE A 400 -16.29 -0.94 24.81
CA PHE A 400 -16.32 0.34 25.52
C PHE A 400 -17.71 0.99 25.49
N TYR A 401 -18.46 0.90 24.38
CA TYR A 401 -19.85 1.35 24.35
C TYR A 401 -20.74 0.57 25.33
N THR A 402 -20.57 -0.77 25.41
CA THR A 402 -21.28 -1.59 26.42
C THR A 402 -20.94 -1.16 27.83
N PHE A 403 -19.64 -0.92 28.12
CA PHE A 403 -19.18 -0.48 29.42
C PHE A 403 -19.82 0.86 29.82
N TYR A 404 -19.83 1.84 28.93
CA TYR A 404 -20.46 3.13 29.20
C TYR A 404 -21.98 3.04 29.35
N ALA A 405 -22.66 2.17 28.60
CA ALA A 405 -24.09 1.90 28.79
C ALA A 405 -24.38 1.30 30.17
N VAL A 406 -23.55 0.35 30.64
CA VAL A 406 -23.66 -0.22 31.99
C VAL A 406 -23.45 0.85 33.06
N VAL A 407 -22.44 1.70 32.90
CA VAL A 407 -22.18 2.82 33.82
C VAL A 407 -23.35 3.80 33.84
N ALA A 408 -23.92 4.14 32.69
CA ALA A 408 -25.08 5.03 32.59
C ALA A 408 -26.32 4.45 33.29
N VAL A 409 -26.57 3.15 33.13
CA VAL A 409 -27.65 2.45 33.83
C VAL A 409 -27.41 2.43 35.35
N ALA A 410 -26.20 2.11 35.80
CA ALA A 410 -25.84 2.08 37.22
C ALA A 410 -26.01 3.45 37.89
N LEU A 411 -25.58 4.53 37.22
CA LEU A 411 -25.74 5.90 37.70
C LEU A 411 -27.21 6.33 37.77
N ASN A 412 -28.04 5.88 36.83
CA ASN A 412 -29.48 6.14 36.87
C ASN A 412 -30.16 5.41 38.04
N THR A 413 -29.77 4.15 38.32
CA THR A 413 -30.35 3.36 39.42
C THR A 413 -29.95 3.86 40.79
N HIS A 414 -28.74 4.43 40.94
CA HIS A 414 -28.25 4.86 42.26
C HIS A 414 -28.66 6.30 42.58
N ASN A 415 -28.52 7.24 41.64
CA ASN A 415 -28.65 8.69 41.88
C ASN A 415 -29.46 9.44 40.81
N HIS A 416 -30.22 8.75 39.94
CA HIS A 416 -30.87 9.38 38.77
C HIS A 416 -29.90 10.24 37.93
N ALA A 417 -28.65 9.79 37.80
CA ALA A 417 -27.56 10.55 37.16
C ALA A 417 -27.40 11.98 37.72
N TYR A 418 -27.40 12.13 39.05
CA TYR A 418 -27.26 13.43 39.73
C TYR A 418 -28.34 14.47 39.33
N GLY A 419 -29.51 14.01 38.86
CA GLY A 419 -30.61 14.87 38.44
C GLY A 419 -30.58 15.29 36.97
N PHE A 420 -29.64 14.78 36.15
CA PHE A 420 -29.60 15.05 34.71
C PHE A 420 -30.67 14.29 33.92
N LEU A 421 -31.16 13.15 34.43
CA LEU A 421 -32.18 12.36 33.76
C LEU A 421 -33.55 12.59 34.41
N PRO A 422 -34.64 12.76 33.63
CA PRO A 422 -35.98 12.87 34.17
C PRO A 422 -36.35 11.66 35.05
N ALA A 423 -37.03 11.92 36.16
CA ALA A 423 -37.55 10.88 37.04
C ALA A 423 -38.50 9.96 36.24
N GLY A 424 -38.24 8.65 36.26
CA GLY A 424 -39.03 7.65 35.51
C GLY A 424 -38.44 7.20 34.16
N THR A 425 -37.22 7.63 33.80
CA THR A 425 -36.56 7.17 32.57
C THR A 425 -36.33 5.64 32.60
N GLN A 426 -36.89 4.92 31.62
CA GLN A 426 -36.80 3.46 31.53
C GLN A 426 -35.40 3.01 31.07
N THR A 427 -34.89 1.90 31.62
CA THR A 427 -33.52 1.41 31.39
C THR A 427 -33.20 1.18 29.91
N TRP A 428 -34.15 0.65 29.14
CA TRP A 428 -33.95 0.42 27.70
C TRP A 428 -33.76 1.73 26.92
N ALA A 429 -34.40 2.83 27.34
CA ALA A 429 -34.26 4.13 26.70
C ALA A 429 -32.86 4.71 26.92
N ILE A 430 -32.26 4.47 28.09
CA ILE A 430 -30.87 4.84 28.41
C ILE A 430 -29.88 4.05 27.56
N VAL A 431 -30.11 2.74 27.41
CA VAL A 431 -29.26 1.90 26.58
C VAL A 431 -29.33 2.35 25.12
N LEU A 432 -30.53 2.50 24.56
CA LEU A 432 -30.70 2.95 23.17
C LEU A 432 -30.11 4.34 22.93
N SER A 433 -30.33 5.30 23.84
CA SER A 433 -29.76 6.64 23.70
C SER A 433 -28.23 6.62 23.80
N THR A 434 -27.66 5.80 24.66
CA THR A 434 -26.20 5.64 24.78
C THR A 434 -25.60 5.08 23.48
N TYR A 435 -26.24 4.06 22.89
CA TYR A 435 -25.80 3.47 21.62
C TYR A 435 -26.04 4.38 20.41
N ALA A 436 -26.92 5.38 20.51
CA ALA A 436 -27.07 6.41 19.48
C ALA A 436 -26.04 7.54 19.66
N ILE A 437 -25.89 8.06 20.89
CA ILE A 437 -25.12 9.27 21.18
C ILE A 437 -23.61 9.00 21.18
N LEU A 438 -23.14 7.90 21.80
CA LEU A 438 -21.71 7.66 21.92
C LEU A 438 -21.03 7.50 20.56
N PRO A 439 -21.52 6.69 19.61
CA PRO A 439 -20.91 6.61 18.28
C PRO A 439 -20.89 7.96 17.56
N SER A 440 -21.95 8.78 17.69
CA SER A 440 -21.98 10.14 17.13
C SER A 440 -20.92 11.06 17.74
N ILE A 441 -20.74 11.04 19.06
CA ILE A 441 -19.67 11.79 19.74
C ILE A 441 -18.30 11.31 19.27
N THR A 442 -18.12 9.99 19.16
CA THR A 442 -16.84 9.39 18.71
C THR A 442 -16.51 9.82 17.29
N TYR A 443 -17.50 9.79 16.41
CA TYR A 443 -17.37 10.21 15.02
C TYR A 443 -17.07 11.70 14.90
N ALA A 444 -17.79 12.54 15.64
CA ALA A 444 -17.53 13.99 15.69
C ALA A 444 -16.12 14.28 16.22
N ALA A 445 -15.69 13.64 17.31
CA ALA A 445 -14.36 13.79 17.87
C ALA A 445 -13.26 13.37 16.88
N LEU A 446 -13.50 12.33 16.07
CA LEU A 446 -12.59 11.90 15.01
C LEU A 446 -12.48 12.93 13.89
N ILE A 447 -13.60 13.43 13.35
CA ILE A 447 -13.62 14.47 12.30
C ILE A 447 -12.93 15.74 12.77
N PHE A 448 -13.32 16.22 13.96
CA PHE A 448 -12.75 17.43 14.52
C PHE A 448 -11.28 17.25 14.90
N GLY A 449 -10.87 16.05 15.30
CA GLY A 449 -9.46 15.70 15.51
C GLY A 449 -8.65 15.78 14.22
N GLU A 450 -9.20 15.29 13.10
CA GLU A 450 -8.60 15.43 11.77
C GLU A 450 -8.44 16.91 11.40
N GLN A 451 -9.52 17.69 11.44
CA GLN A 451 -9.50 19.12 11.14
C GLN A 451 -8.56 19.92 12.08
N GLY A 452 -8.50 19.54 13.35
CA GLY A 452 -7.63 20.17 14.35
C GLY A 452 -6.16 19.93 14.06
N MET A 453 -5.80 18.73 13.61
CA MET A 453 -4.43 18.42 13.19
C MET A 453 -4.01 19.26 11.98
N ASP A 454 -4.90 19.46 11.01
CA ASP A 454 -4.63 20.28 9.83
C ASP A 454 -4.45 21.76 10.21
N LEU A 455 -5.32 22.27 11.09
CA LEU A 455 -5.18 23.61 11.65
C LEU A 455 -3.84 23.78 12.38
N LEU A 456 -3.47 22.82 13.24
CA LEU A 456 -2.23 22.85 14.01
C LEU A 456 -1.00 22.87 13.08
N LYS A 457 -0.94 22.00 12.07
CA LYS A 457 0.13 22.01 11.07
C LYS A 457 0.20 23.33 10.31
N SER A 458 -0.95 23.94 10.01
CA SER A 458 -1.03 25.21 9.29
C SER A 458 -0.54 26.42 10.08
N LEU A 459 -0.42 26.32 11.40
CA LEU A 459 0.10 27.39 12.27
C LEU A 459 1.61 27.56 12.12
N TYR A 460 2.34 26.45 12.02
CA TYR A 460 3.81 26.48 11.99
C TYR A 460 4.39 27.30 10.82
N PRO A 461 3.92 27.17 9.56
CA PRO A 461 4.35 28.04 8.46
C PRO A 461 4.05 29.52 8.70
N LEU A 462 2.92 29.84 9.35
CA LEU A 462 2.57 31.22 9.72
C LEU A 462 3.52 31.77 10.77
N VAL A 463 3.83 30.99 11.81
CA VAL A 463 4.80 31.37 12.84
C VAL A 463 6.17 31.66 12.22
N LEU A 464 6.64 30.79 11.31
CA LEU A 464 7.88 31.00 10.57
C LEU A 464 7.85 32.27 9.71
N SER A 465 6.70 32.62 9.12
CA SER A 465 6.56 33.82 8.29
C SER A 465 6.59 35.13 9.08
N VAL A 466 6.26 35.10 10.37
CA VAL A 466 6.28 36.26 11.27
C VAL A 466 7.69 36.59 11.75
N SER A 467 8.55 35.58 11.94
CA SER A 467 9.92 35.79 12.41
C SER A 467 10.82 36.39 11.30
N PRO A 468 11.54 37.51 11.55
CA PRO A 468 12.34 38.19 10.52
C PRO A 468 13.45 37.33 9.91
N ARG A 469 14.13 36.50 10.73
CA ARG A 469 15.24 35.65 10.31
C ARG A 469 14.78 34.54 9.35
N SER A 470 13.67 33.90 9.68
CA SER A 470 13.07 32.85 8.85
C SER A 470 12.42 33.44 7.59
N ALA A 471 11.83 34.63 7.66
CA ALA A 471 11.24 35.30 6.50
C ALA A 471 12.24 35.52 5.35
N SER A 472 13.50 35.88 5.64
CA SER A 472 14.55 36.03 4.63
C SER A 472 14.89 34.69 3.95
N MET A 473 15.09 33.63 4.75
CA MET A 473 15.37 32.29 4.22
C MET A 473 14.20 31.73 3.40
N LEU A 474 12.96 31.99 3.82
CA LEU A 474 11.77 31.61 3.05
C LEU A 474 11.69 32.37 1.72
N LYS A 475 12.14 33.63 1.68
CA LYS A 475 12.22 34.41 0.43
C LYS A 475 13.22 33.77 -0.54
N GLU A 476 14.40 33.38 -0.07
CA GLU A 476 15.39 32.67 -0.89
C GLU A 476 14.84 31.34 -1.44
N LEU A 477 14.16 30.56 -0.61
CA LEU A 477 13.52 29.30 -1.04
C LEU A 477 12.43 29.51 -2.09
N ARG A 478 11.67 30.61 -2.02
CA ARG A 478 10.68 30.94 -3.05
C ARG A 478 11.36 31.28 -4.39
N VAL A 479 12.50 31.97 -4.36
CA VAL A 479 13.28 32.27 -5.57
C VAL A 479 13.85 30.97 -6.16
N GLU A 480 14.39 30.08 -5.34
CA GLU A 480 14.84 28.75 -5.77
C GLU A 480 13.69 27.96 -6.40
N ARG A 481 12.52 27.96 -5.76
CA ARG A 481 11.30 27.33 -6.28
C ARG A 481 10.91 27.89 -7.65
N GLN A 482 10.90 29.20 -7.84
CA GLN A 482 10.55 29.83 -9.13
C GLN A 482 11.50 29.37 -10.24
N ARG A 483 12.80 29.30 -9.96
CA ARG A 483 13.78 28.75 -10.91
C ARG A 483 13.50 27.29 -11.24
N LEU A 484 13.16 26.48 -10.24
CA LEU A 484 12.81 25.07 -10.43
C LEU A 484 11.53 24.87 -11.23
N VAL A 485 10.51 25.71 -11.06
CA VAL A 485 9.29 25.67 -11.89
C VAL A 485 9.65 25.80 -13.37
N LEU A 486 10.48 26.79 -13.72
CA LEU A 486 10.94 26.99 -15.10
C LEU A 486 11.75 25.79 -15.61
N GLN A 487 12.69 25.28 -14.80
CA GLN A 487 13.49 24.11 -15.17
C GLN A 487 12.63 22.87 -15.41
N VAL A 488 11.64 22.61 -14.55
CA VAL A 488 10.71 21.49 -14.71
C VAL A 488 9.88 21.67 -15.98
N GLN A 489 9.34 22.86 -16.24
CA GLN A 489 8.55 23.12 -17.45
C GLN A 489 9.37 22.95 -18.72
N GLU A 490 10.58 23.49 -18.77
CA GLU A 490 11.49 23.35 -19.90
C GLU A 490 11.85 21.88 -20.14
N THR A 491 12.16 21.14 -19.08
CA THR A 491 12.47 19.70 -19.16
C THR A 491 11.25 18.89 -19.66
N VAL A 492 10.06 19.19 -19.16
CA VAL A 492 8.82 18.52 -19.57
C VAL A 492 8.49 18.87 -21.03
N ASN A 493 8.62 20.12 -21.46
CA ASN A 493 8.32 20.51 -22.84
C ASN A 493 9.31 19.86 -23.82
N ARG A 494 10.59 19.77 -23.44
CA ARG A 494 11.63 19.17 -24.28
C ARG A 494 11.45 17.67 -24.46
N PHE A 495 11.31 16.91 -23.36
CA PHE A 495 11.21 15.45 -23.42
C PHE A 495 9.78 14.93 -23.58
N GLY A 496 8.79 15.78 -23.29
CA GLY A 496 7.38 15.44 -23.38
C GLY A 496 6.93 15.26 -24.82
N ALA A 497 7.35 16.15 -25.73
CA ALA A 497 7.03 16.06 -27.15
C ALA A 497 7.50 14.74 -27.78
N ASP A 498 8.67 14.24 -27.38
CA ASP A 498 9.25 12.99 -27.87
C ASP A 498 8.47 11.74 -27.42
N LEU A 499 7.98 11.74 -26.17
CA LEU A 499 7.32 10.57 -25.56
C LEU A 499 5.80 10.57 -25.70
N PHE A 500 5.20 11.75 -25.82
CA PHE A 500 3.76 11.96 -25.81
C PHE A 500 3.41 13.02 -26.86
N PRO A 501 3.10 12.63 -28.11
CA PRO A 501 2.78 13.58 -29.17
C PRO A 501 1.54 14.45 -28.87
N ASP A 502 0.72 14.06 -27.88
CA ASP A 502 -0.44 14.83 -27.42
C ASP A 502 -0.12 15.82 -26.27
N CYS A 503 1.15 16.08 -25.97
CA CYS A 503 1.57 16.85 -24.80
C CYS A 503 1.06 18.30 -24.76
N ASP A 504 0.84 18.93 -25.91
CA ASP A 504 0.38 20.32 -26.01
C ASP A 504 -1.09 20.52 -25.59
N GLU A 505 -1.85 19.43 -25.45
CA GLU A 505 -3.29 19.46 -25.24
C GLU A 505 -3.72 19.24 -23.79
N VAL A 506 -2.88 19.53 -22.77
CA VAL A 506 -3.18 19.28 -21.33
C VAL A 506 -4.61 19.71 -20.93
N GLU A 507 -5.15 20.76 -21.56
CA GLU A 507 -6.53 21.22 -21.38
C GLU A 507 -7.62 20.25 -21.88
N LYS A 508 -7.43 19.57 -23.02
CA LYS A 508 -8.37 18.55 -23.53
C LYS A 508 -8.39 17.30 -22.64
N TRP A 509 -7.34 17.04 -21.87
CA TRP A 509 -7.23 15.89 -20.97
C TRP A 509 -7.86 16.12 -19.59
N ARG A 510 -7.90 17.37 -19.07
CA ARG A 510 -8.61 17.69 -17.80
C ARG A 510 -10.07 17.22 -17.82
N LEU A 511 -10.69 17.25 -19.00
CA LEU A 511 -12.09 16.87 -19.22
C LEU A 511 -12.27 15.37 -19.55
N ARG A 512 -11.21 14.67 -19.94
CA ARG A 512 -11.21 13.22 -20.17
C ARG A 512 -10.96 12.49 -18.84
N GLY A 513 -11.92 12.60 -17.93
CA GLY A 513 -12.13 11.54 -16.94
C GLY A 513 -12.46 10.22 -17.66
N PRO A 514 -12.46 9.07 -16.95
CA PRO A 514 -12.78 7.78 -17.55
C PRO A 514 -14.07 7.90 -18.37
N ARG A 515 -14.01 7.57 -19.66
CA ARG A 515 -15.17 7.57 -20.55
C ARG A 515 -16.25 6.74 -19.86
N SER A 516 -17.41 7.37 -19.63
CA SER A 516 -18.52 6.79 -18.92
C SER A 516 -18.98 5.51 -19.61
N MET A 517 -18.55 4.37 -19.08
CA MET A 517 -19.33 3.14 -19.09
C MET A 517 -19.25 2.62 -17.66
N TYR A 518 -20.33 2.84 -16.90
CA TYR A 518 -20.59 2.29 -15.56
C TYR A 518 -19.97 2.96 -14.33
N ALA A 519 -20.05 4.29 -14.21
CA ALA A 519 -20.13 4.90 -12.88
C ALA A 519 -20.96 6.18 -12.93
N TYR A 520 -22.13 6.17 -12.28
CA TYR A 520 -22.75 7.40 -11.80
C TYR A 520 -21.74 8.07 -10.87
N VAL A 521 -21.00 9.05 -11.38
CA VAL A 521 -20.24 9.98 -10.55
C VAL A 521 -21.27 10.63 -9.63
N SER A 522 -21.11 10.44 -8.32
CA SER A 522 -21.91 11.13 -7.31
C SER A 522 -21.93 12.63 -7.64
N PRO A 523 -23.11 13.27 -7.76
CA PRO A 523 -23.17 14.66 -8.13
C PRO A 523 -22.52 15.48 -7.01
N LEU A 524 -21.57 16.34 -7.38
CA LEU A 524 -21.23 17.56 -6.65
C LEU A 524 -21.05 17.36 -5.13
N SER A 525 -20.02 16.64 -4.70
CA SER A 525 -19.49 16.86 -3.35
C SER A 525 -18.46 17.98 -3.43
N ASP A 526 -18.76 19.13 -2.81
CA ASP A 526 -17.98 20.35 -2.79
C ASP A 526 -16.45 20.13 -2.77
N ASP A 527 -15.78 20.55 -3.86
CA ASP A 527 -14.31 20.53 -4.05
C ASP A 527 -13.52 21.43 -3.07
N GLN A 528 -14.20 22.05 -2.10
CA GLN A 528 -13.60 22.97 -1.12
C GLN A 528 -13.06 22.25 0.13
N ASP A 529 -13.64 21.12 0.55
CA ASP A 529 -13.18 20.39 1.75
C ASP A 529 -12.08 19.35 1.44
N LEU A 530 -11.84 19.07 0.16
CA LEU A 530 -10.92 18.01 -0.30
C LEU A 530 -9.44 18.40 -0.30
N GLU A 531 -9.10 19.65 0.03
CA GLU A 531 -7.72 20.18 -0.06
C GLU A 531 -6.82 19.90 1.15
N ASN A 532 -7.39 19.60 2.33
CA ASN A 532 -6.58 19.49 3.55
C ASN A 532 -6.04 18.07 3.81
N LEU A 533 -6.51 17.05 3.06
CA LEU A 533 -6.23 15.63 3.34
C LEU A 533 -5.03 15.05 2.56
N ASP A 534 -4.37 15.84 1.72
CA ASP A 534 -3.21 15.44 0.90
C ASP A 534 -1.91 15.31 1.71
N GLU A 535 -1.85 15.88 2.92
CA GLU A 535 -0.60 16.18 3.58
C GLU A 535 -0.22 15.15 4.62
N PHE A 536 0.30 14.05 4.10
CA PHE A 536 0.70 12.90 4.89
C PHE A 536 2.09 12.38 4.50
N VAL A 537 3.09 13.26 4.58
CA VAL A 537 4.50 12.88 4.79
C VAL A 537 4.88 13.22 6.22
#